data_AF-A0A009LZQ6-F1
#
_entry.id   AF-A0A009LZQ6-F1
#
_cell.length_a   1.000
_cell.length_b   1.000
_cell.length_c   1.000
_cell.angle_alpha   90.00
_cell.angle_beta   90.00
_cell.angle_gamma   90.00
#
_symmetry.space_group_name_H-M   'P 1'
#
loop_
_entity.id
_entity.type
_entity.pdbx_description
1 polymer ?
#
loop_
_entity_poly.entity_id
_entity_poly.type
_entity_poly.pdbx_seq_one_letter_code
_entity_poly.pdbx_strand_id
1 'polypeptide(L)'
;MTKDNQVEQKKTLKRVASASFIGNFVEWFDYAAYGFLATVIAVVFFPQSDPLTALMAAYAIFAISFILRPLGGIFWGHVGDKFGRKNALSWSIILMTLATVCIALLPSYQSIGIFAPILLLVFRMIQGFSA
;
A
#
# COMPACT_ATOMS: atom_id res chain seq x y z
N MET A 1 -34.65 -27.35 2.27
CA MET A 1 -34.14 -25.97 2.47
C MET A 1 -32.60 -25.91 2.40
N THR A 2 -31.93 -26.81 1.64
CA THR A 2 -30.52 -27.18 1.95
C THR A 2 -29.56 -27.21 0.76
N LYS A 3 -30.03 -27.25 -0.49
CA LYS A 3 -29.16 -27.26 -1.69
C LYS A 3 -28.84 -25.86 -2.22
N ASP A 4 -29.81 -24.95 -2.22
CA ASP A 4 -29.60 -23.56 -2.70
C ASP A 4 -28.58 -22.80 -1.84
N ASN A 5 -28.64 -22.93 -0.50
CA ASN A 5 -27.67 -22.32 0.41
C ASN A 5 -26.22 -22.83 0.21
N GLN A 6 -26.05 -24.09 -0.17
CA GLN A 6 -24.72 -24.68 -0.44
C GLN A 6 -24.13 -24.17 -1.76
N VAL A 7 -24.98 -23.96 -2.78
CA VAL A 7 -24.57 -23.39 -4.07
C VAL A 7 -24.26 -21.89 -3.93
N GLU A 8 -25.07 -21.15 -3.18
CA GLU A 8 -24.86 -19.74 -2.80
C GLU A 8 -23.56 -19.56 -1.99
N GLN A 9 -23.32 -20.39 -0.97
CA GLN A 9 -22.07 -20.37 -0.20
C GLN A 9 -20.86 -20.66 -1.08
N LYS A 10 -20.90 -21.66 -1.97
CA LYS A 10 -19.79 -21.95 -2.90
C LYS A 10 -19.54 -20.80 -3.87
N LYS A 11 -20.57 -20.14 -4.40
CA LYS A 11 -20.43 -18.94 -5.24
C LYS A 11 -19.82 -17.77 -4.47
N THR A 12 -20.31 -17.53 -3.26
CA THR A 12 -19.81 -16.45 -2.39
C THR A 12 -18.36 -16.70 -1.99
N LEU A 13 -18.00 -17.92 -1.59
CA LEU A 13 -16.61 -18.29 -1.26
C LEU A 13 -15.69 -18.13 -2.47
N LYS A 14 -16.10 -18.57 -3.67
CA LYS A 14 -15.32 -18.34 -4.90
C LYS A 14 -15.11 -16.86 -5.19
N ARG A 15 -16.17 -16.04 -5.03
CA ARG A 15 -16.11 -14.58 -5.24
C ARG A 15 -15.20 -13.89 -4.21
N VAL A 16 -15.26 -14.30 -2.95
CA VAL A 16 -14.39 -13.77 -1.89
C VAL A 16 -12.94 -14.19 -2.15
N ALA A 17 -12.69 -15.46 -2.48
CA ALA A 17 -11.35 -15.95 -2.81
C ALA A 17 -10.74 -15.24 -4.01
N SER A 18 -11.50 -15.02 -5.08
CA SER A 18 -11.02 -14.27 -6.25
C SER A 18 -10.74 -12.81 -5.91
N ALA A 19 -11.59 -12.17 -5.10
CA ALA A 19 -11.39 -10.80 -4.66
C ALA A 19 -10.13 -10.65 -3.78
N SER A 20 -9.91 -11.59 -2.85
CA SER A 20 -8.68 -11.64 -2.03
C SER A 20 -7.44 -11.85 -2.88
N PHE A 21 -7.50 -12.73 -3.88
CA PHE A 21 -6.36 -12.97 -4.77
C PHE A 21 -6.00 -11.73 -5.59
N ILE A 22 -7.01 -11.06 -6.16
CA ILE A 22 -6.80 -9.82 -6.92
C ILE A 22 -6.21 -8.73 -6.02
N GLY A 23 -6.73 -8.55 -4.80
CA GLY A 23 -6.20 -7.58 -3.85
C GLY A 23 -4.72 -7.83 -3.53
N ASN A 24 -4.38 -9.06 -3.18
CA ASN A 24 -2.99 -9.44 -2.92
C ASN A 24 -2.11 -9.25 -4.17
N PHE A 25 -2.61 -9.58 -5.36
CA PHE A 25 -1.86 -9.36 -6.60
C PHE A 25 -1.59 -7.86 -6.86
N VAL A 26 -2.59 -7.00 -6.66
CA VAL A 26 -2.45 -5.54 -6.82
C VAL A 26 -1.43 -4.97 -5.85
N GLU A 27 -1.44 -5.43 -4.60
CA GLU A 27 -0.42 -5.04 -3.62
C GLU A 27 0.99 -5.45 -4.07
N TRP A 28 1.18 -6.72 -4.44
CA TRP A 28 2.46 -7.21 -4.93
C TRP A 28 2.93 -6.49 -6.21
N PHE A 29 1.99 -6.15 -7.09
CA PHE A 29 2.27 -5.38 -8.29
C PHE A 29 2.76 -3.96 -7.94
N ASP A 30 2.12 -3.25 -7.00
CA ASP A 30 2.58 -1.93 -6.56
C ASP A 30 4.00 -1.99 -5.97
N TYR A 31 4.30 -3.02 -5.16
CA TYR A 31 5.64 -3.18 -4.59
C TYR A 31 6.70 -3.47 -5.65
N ALA A 32 6.39 -4.34 -6.62
CA ALA A 32 7.28 -4.62 -7.73
C ALA A 32 7.49 -3.35 -8.59
N ALA A 33 6.42 -2.62 -8.87
CA ALA A 33 6.47 -1.37 -9.63
C ALA A 33 7.33 -0.31 -8.92
N TYR A 34 7.19 -0.15 -7.60
CA TYR A 34 8.04 0.77 -6.83
C TYR A 34 9.50 0.35 -6.89
N GLY A 35 9.81 -0.94 -6.68
CA GLY A 35 11.19 -1.44 -6.74
C GLY A 35 11.82 -1.23 -8.12
N PHE A 36 11.05 -1.41 -9.19
CA PHE A 36 11.47 -1.15 -10.57
C PHE A 36 11.66 0.34 -10.86
N LEU A 37 10.74 1.18 -10.39
CA LEU A 37 10.76 2.63 -10.57
C LEU A 37 11.62 3.36 -9.53
N ALA A 38 12.32 2.66 -8.63
CA ALA A 38 13.11 3.26 -7.57
C ALA A 38 14.15 4.26 -8.09
N THR A 39 14.74 3.99 -9.25
CA THR A 39 15.67 4.90 -9.94
C THR A 39 15.00 6.19 -10.40
N VAL A 40 13.78 6.10 -10.91
CA VAL A 40 12.97 7.28 -11.30
C VAL A 40 12.55 8.07 -10.06
N ILE A 41 12.10 7.38 -9.02
CA ILE A 41 11.70 7.99 -7.75
C ILE A 41 12.88 8.73 -7.11
N ALA A 42 14.07 8.14 -7.14
CA ALA A 42 15.31 8.79 -6.68
C ALA A 42 15.57 10.11 -7.43
N VAL A 43 15.41 10.14 -8.75
CA VAL A 43 15.65 11.33 -9.57
C VAL A 43 14.58 12.42 -9.34
N VAL A 44 13.33 12.02 -9.12
CA VAL A 44 12.18 12.94 -9.02
C VAL A 44 11.99 13.52 -7.61
N PHE A 45 12.18 12.70 -6.57
CA PHE A 45 11.83 13.05 -5.20
C PHE A 45 13.04 13.31 -4.29
N PHE A 46 14.28 13.09 -4.74
CA PHE A 46 15.48 13.34 -3.93
C PHE A 46 16.43 14.36 -4.57
N PRO A 47 17.31 14.99 -3.78
CA PRO A 47 18.32 15.91 -4.31
C PRO A 47 19.30 15.18 -5.23
N GLN A 48 19.64 15.80 -6.35
CA GLN A 48 20.56 15.22 -7.35
C GLN A 48 22.05 15.44 -7.03
N SER A 49 22.37 15.83 -5.80
CA SER A 49 23.75 16.03 -5.36
C SER A 49 24.56 14.72 -5.34
N ASP A 50 23.90 13.60 -5.01
CA ASP A 50 24.50 12.28 -5.06
C ASP A 50 23.45 11.22 -5.47
N PRO A 51 23.51 10.71 -6.71
CA PRO A 51 22.56 9.70 -7.22
C PRO A 51 22.55 8.39 -6.42
N LEU A 52 23.68 7.99 -5.83
CA LEU A 52 23.75 6.75 -5.05
C LEU A 52 22.96 6.91 -3.75
N THR A 53 23.19 8.00 -3.03
CA THR A 53 22.45 8.32 -1.79
C THR A 53 20.95 8.46 -2.04
N ALA A 54 20.55 9.09 -3.16
CA ALA A 54 19.14 9.21 -3.54
C ALA A 54 18.47 7.84 -3.79
N LEU A 55 19.16 6.94 -4.49
CA LEU A 55 18.66 5.58 -4.73
C LEU A 55 18.57 4.76 -3.45
N MET A 56 19.60 4.84 -2.59
CA MET A 56 19.59 4.18 -1.28
C MET A 56 18.43 4.70 -0.42
N ALA A 57 18.15 6.00 -0.45
CA ALA A 57 17.03 6.59 0.27
C ALA A 57 15.67 6.14 -0.28
N ALA A 58 15.51 6.04 -1.61
CA ALA A 58 14.29 5.50 -2.22
C ALA A 58 14.02 4.04 -1.79
N TYR A 59 15.06 3.20 -1.74
CA TYR A 59 14.96 1.84 -1.19
C TYR A 59 14.78 1.81 0.33
N ALA A 60 15.33 2.76 1.08
CA ALA A 60 15.11 2.86 2.52
C ALA A 60 13.63 3.17 2.83
N ILE A 61 13.01 4.10 2.09
CA ILE A 61 11.56 4.35 2.19
C ILE A 61 10.76 3.08 1.93
N PHE A 62 11.15 2.31 0.90
CA PHE A 62 10.53 1.03 0.60
C PHE A 62 10.63 0.06 1.77
N ALA A 63 11.84 -0.14 2.31
CA ALA A 63 12.11 -1.05 3.42
C ALA A 63 11.36 -0.66 4.70
N ILE A 64 11.32 0.64 5.04
CA ILE A 64 10.56 1.14 6.20
C ILE A 64 9.08 0.79 6.05
N SER A 65 8.52 0.96 4.85
CA SER A 65 7.11 0.65 4.59
C SER A 65 6.77 -0.83 4.79
N PHE A 66 7.73 -1.75 4.59
CA PHE A 66 7.54 -3.17 4.92
C PHE A 66 7.43 -3.41 6.42
N ILE A 67 8.16 -2.66 7.25
CA ILE A 67 8.12 -2.78 8.71
C ILE A 67 6.76 -2.32 9.26
N LEU A 68 6.11 -1.38 8.58
CA LEU A 68 4.78 -0.88 8.95
C LEU A 68 3.67 -1.91 8.71
N ARG A 69 3.89 -2.91 7.85
CA ARG A 69 2.88 -3.89 7.48
C ARG A 69 2.50 -4.85 8.61
N PRO A 70 3.44 -5.47 9.36
CA PRO A 70 3.11 -6.20 10.58
C PRO A 70 2.32 -5.37 11.60
N LEU A 71 2.64 -4.08 11.74
CA LEU A 71 1.93 -3.17 12.65
C LEU A 71 0.50 -2.92 12.16
N GLY A 72 0.32 -2.71 10.86
CA GLY A 72 -0.97 -2.62 10.19
C GLY A 72 -1.83 -3.87 10.41
N GLY A 73 -1.25 -5.05 10.18
CA GLY A 73 -1.93 -6.33 10.36
C GLY A 73 -2.41 -6.57 11.80
N ILE A 74 -1.60 -6.21 12.81
CA ILE A 74 -2.00 -6.30 14.22
C ILE A 74 -3.18 -5.34 14.51
N PHE A 75 -3.09 -4.09 14.04
CA PHE A 75 -4.11 -3.08 14.27
C PHE A 75 -5.42 -3.41 13.55
N TRP A 76 -5.39 -3.66 12.24
CA TRP A 76 -6.55 -4.02 11.44
C TRP A 76 -7.11 -5.40 11.80
N GLY A 77 -6.29 -6.31 12.30
CA GLY A 77 -6.73 -7.57 12.91
C GLY A 77 -7.60 -7.31 14.14
N HIS A 78 -7.11 -6.53 15.10
CA HIS A 78 -7.88 -6.18 16.30
C HIS A 78 -9.17 -5.39 15.97
N VAL A 79 -9.09 -4.44 15.03
CA VAL A 79 -10.25 -3.67 14.56
C VAL A 79 -11.25 -4.59 13.85
N GLY A 80 -10.78 -5.55 13.04
CA GLY A 80 -11.61 -6.53 12.35
C GLY A 80 -12.35 -7.46 13.31
N ASP A 81 -11.69 -7.87 14.39
CA ASP A 81 -12.27 -8.74 15.42
C ASP A 81 -13.32 -7.99 16.28
N LYS A 82 -13.12 -6.69 16.53
CA LYS A 82 -14.02 -5.88 17.38
C LYS A 82 -15.18 -5.21 16.61
N PHE A 83 -14.92 -4.73 15.39
CA PHE A 83 -15.87 -3.91 14.61
C PHE A 83 -16.35 -4.60 13.30
N GLY A 84 -15.90 -5.82 13.06
CA GLY A 84 -16.30 -6.63 11.91
C GLY A 84 -15.32 -6.56 10.73
N ARG A 85 -14.96 -7.75 10.23
CA ARG A 85 -13.91 -7.97 9.22
C ARG A 85 -14.16 -7.25 7.89
N LYS A 86 -15.42 -7.04 7.51
CA LYS A 86 -15.79 -6.29 6.30
C LYS A 86 -15.46 -4.81 6.40
N ASN A 87 -15.76 -4.17 7.53
CA ASN A 87 -15.52 -2.74 7.72
C ASN A 87 -14.02 -2.45 7.82
N ALA A 88 -13.25 -3.29 8.53
CA ALA A 88 -11.80 -3.17 8.60
C ALA A 88 -11.17 -3.21 7.20
N LEU A 89 -11.57 -4.20 6.38
CA LEU A 89 -11.06 -4.33 5.01
C LEU A 89 -11.44 -3.14 4.11
N SER A 90 -12.69 -2.66 4.19
CA SER A 90 -13.12 -1.49 3.41
C SER A 90 -12.34 -0.23 3.76
N TRP A 91 -12.14 0.05 5.05
CA TRP A 91 -11.35 1.20 5.48
C TRP A 91 -9.89 1.11 5.05
N SER A 92 -9.27 -0.07 5.15
CA SER A 92 -7.90 -0.30 4.68
C SER A 92 -7.77 -0.02 3.18
N ILE A 93 -8.68 -0.55 2.34
CA ILE A 93 -8.65 -0.33 0.89
C ILE A 93 -8.82 1.16 0.53
N ILE A 94 -9.70 1.88 1.22
CA ILE A 94 -9.89 3.32 1.01
C ILE A 94 -8.63 4.09 1.38
N LEU A 95 -8.01 3.77 2.52
CA LEU A 95 -6.78 4.40 3.00
C LEU A 95 -5.62 4.17 2.02
N MET A 96 -5.47 2.93 1.54
CA MET A 96 -4.48 2.54 0.54
C MET A 96 -4.68 3.34 -0.76
N THR A 97 -5.91 3.35 -1.30
CA THR A 97 -6.22 4.04 -2.56
C THR A 97 -5.98 5.54 -2.46
N LEU A 98 -6.38 6.16 -1.35
CA LEU A 98 -6.16 7.58 -1.12
C LEU A 98 -4.65 7.89 -1.05
N ALA A 99 -3.87 7.08 -0.34
CA ALA A 99 -2.43 7.25 -0.28
C ALA A 99 -1.77 7.12 -1.66
N THR A 100 -2.17 6.15 -2.47
CA THR A 100 -1.65 5.98 -3.84
C THR A 100 -1.98 7.17 -4.73
N VAL A 101 -3.19 7.72 -4.65
CA VAL A 101 -3.57 8.94 -5.38
C VAL A 101 -2.76 10.15 -4.91
N CYS A 102 -2.55 10.29 -3.60
CA CYS A 102 -1.72 11.37 -3.05
C CYS A 102 -0.26 11.26 -3.50
N ILE A 103 0.31 10.05 -3.61
CA ILE A 103 1.65 9.81 -4.17
C ILE A 103 1.70 10.22 -5.64
N ALA A 104 0.67 9.88 -6.42
CA ALA A 104 0.61 10.22 -7.84
C ALA A 104 0.52 11.74 -8.09
N LEU A 105 -0.12 12.48 -7.18
CA LEU A 105 -0.24 13.94 -7.24
C LEU A 105 0.92 14.67 -6.54
N LEU A 106 1.89 13.94 -5.99
CA LEU A 106 2.98 14.52 -5.22
C LEU A 106 3.92 15.34 -6.13
N PRO A 107 4.17 16.62 -5.82
CA PRO A 107 5.11 17.43 -6.59
C PRO A 107 6.56 17.00 -6.34
N SER A 108 7.43 17.26 -7.31
CA SER A 108 8.83 16.84 -7.30
C SER A 108 9.69 17.61 -6.29
N TYR A 109 10.91 17.09 -6.04
CA TYR A 109 11.90 17.77 -5.18
C TYR A 109 12.21 19.19 -5.68
N GLN A 110 12.17 19.43 -6.99
CA GLN A 110 12.37 20.77 -7.55
C GLN A 110 11.28 21.77 -7.15
N SER A 111 10.07 21.29 -6.86
CA SER A 111 8.91 22.14 -6.53
C SER A 111 8.79 22.42 -5.03
N ILE A 112 8.97 21.40 -4.19
CA ILE A 112 8.73 21.50 -2.74
C ILE A 112 9.93 21.09 -1.86
N GLY A 113 11.09 20.82 -2.47
CA GLY A 113 12.33 20.50 -1.76
C GLY A 113 12.22 19.23 -0.90
N ILE A 114 12.77 19.28 0.31
CA ILE A 114 12.82 18.15 1.26
C ILE A 114 11.45 17.62 1.67
N PHE A 115 10.37 18.38 1.47
CA PHE A 115 9.02 17.90 1.75
C PHE A 115 8.55 16.80 0.79
N ALA A 116 9.07 16.77 -0.44
CA ALA A 116 8.76 15.72 -1.42
C ALA A 116 9.09 14.30 -0.90
N PRO A 117 10.34 13.99 -0.51
CA PRO A 117 10.67 12.65 -0.01
C PRO A 117 10.04 12.35 1.35
N ILE A 118 9.79 13.37 2.19
CA ILE A 118 9.10 13.19 3.48
C ILE A 118 7.63 12.79 3.26
N LEU A 119 6.91 13.50 2.39
CA LEU A 119 5.52 13.15 2.07
C LEU A 119 5.43 11.80 1.35
N LEU A 120 6.38 11.49 0.46
CA LEU A 120 6.48 10.18 -0.17
C LEU A 120 6.62 9.08 0.89
N LEU A 121 7.50 9.26 1.87
CA LEU A 121 7.68 8.34 3.00
C LEU A 121 6.38 8.19 3.80
N VAL A 122 5.74 9.29 4.19
CA VAL A 122 4.51 9.27 4.98
C VAL A 122 3.39 8.53 4.25
N PHE A 123 3.15 8.83 2.97
CA PHE A 123 2.12 8.14 2.20
C PHE A 123 2.45 6.67 1.99
N ARG A 124 3.72 6.32 1.78
CA ARG A 124 4.16 4.92 1.68
C ARG A 124 3.99 4.16 3.01
N MET A 125 4.24 4.81 4.14
CA MET A 125 3.97 4.24 5.47
C MET A 125 2.47 4.03 5.71
N ILE A 126 1.62 4.99 5.32
CA ILE A 126 0.16 4.88 5.41
C ILE A 126 -0.32 3.70 4.53
N GLN A 127 0.16 3.61 3.30
CA GLN A 127 -0.17 2.54 2.37
C GLN A 127 0.30 1.17 2.90
N GLY A 128 1.52 1.09 3.43
CA GLY A 128 2.07 -0.12 4.04
C GLY A 128 1.37 -0.52 5.34
N PHE A 129 0.80 0.42 6.08
CA PHE A 129 -0.01 0.15 7.27
C PHE A 129 -1.43 -0.35 6.93
N SER A 130 -1.96 0.01 5.75
CA SER A 130 -3.27 -0.48 5.30
C SER A 130 -3.24 -1.84 4.60
N ALA A 131 -2.09 -2.28 4.10
CA ALA A 131 -1.93 -3.58 3.45
C ALA A 131 -1.82 -4.71 4.49
#